data_AF-A0A2D4JU64-F1
#
_entry.id   AF-A0A2D4JU64-F1
#
_cell.length_a   1.000
_cell.length_b   1.000
_cell.length_c   1.000
_cell.angle_alpha   90.00
_cell.angle_beta   90.00
_cell.angle_gamma   90.00
#
_symmetry.space_group_name_H-M   'P 1'
#
loop_
_entity.id
_entity.type
_entity.pdbx_description
1 polymer ?
#
loop_
_entity_poly.entity_id
_entity_poly.type
_entity_poly.pdbx_seq_one_letter_code
_entity_poly.pdbx_strand_id
1 'polypeptide(L)'
;RLRELDLSLKSPDEKTMELLCNGLSNPECTINKLRLSGEILSESSSRHLAEVLRKNQRLRELDLSLKSPDEKTMELLCNGLSNPECTINKLRLNRKYIIQNGKWMDRAPRANTASCLIV
;
A
#
# COMPACT_ATOMS: atom_id res chain seq x y z
N ARG A 1 -9.63 8.71 19.07
CA ARG A 1 -9.23 8.98 17.66
C ARG A 1 -8.79 7.65 17.05
N LEU A 2 -9.29 7.29 15.86
CA LEU A 2 -8.98 6.02 15.20
C LEU A 2 -7.52 6.03 14.71
N ARG A 3 -6.76 4.98 15.02
CA ARG A 3 -5.34 4.85 14.64
C ARG A 3 -5.09 3.69 13.67
N GLU A 4 -5.91 2.65 13.76
CA GLU A 4 -5.82 1.47 12.93
C GLU A 4 -7.10 1.32 12.13
N LEU A 5 -6.96 0.99 10.85
CA LEU A 5 -8.07 0.66 9.97
C LEU A 5 -7.82 -0.71 9.37
N ASP A 6 -8.75 -1.63 9.60
CA ASP A 6 -8.72 -2.99 9.06
C ASP A 6 -9.97 -3.22 8.22
N LEU A 7 -9.78 -3.40 6.91
CA LEU A 7 -10.85 -3.59 5.95
C LEU A 7 -10.64 -4.88 5.16
N SER A 8 -11.70 -5.68 5.08
CA SER A 8 -11.79 -6.82 4.18
C SER A 8 -12.77 -6.49 3.06
N LEU A 9 -12.23 -6.07 1.93
CA LEU A 9 -12.98 -5.65 0.75
C LEU A 9 -13.00 -6.80 -0.23
N LYS A 10 -14.16 -7.47 -0.40
CA LYS A 10 -14.24 -8.63 -1.29
C LYS A 10 -13.82 -8.28 -2.72
N SER A 11 -14.43 -7.24 -3.29
CA SER A 11 -14.14 -6.72 -4.64
C SER A 11 -14.54 -5.24 -4.66
N PRO A 12 -13.71 -4.35 -4.10
CA PRO A 12 -14.07 -2.93 -4.03
C PRO A 12 -14.08 -2.33 -5.43
N ASP A 13 -15.12 -1.56 -5.73
CA ASP A 13 -15.13 -0.75 -6.94
C ASP A 13 -14.15 0.44 -6.81
N GLU A 14 -13.89 1.10 -7.94
CA GLU A 14 -12.97 2.24 -8.01
C GLU A 14 -13.38 3.37 -7.05
N LYS A 15 -14.68 3.64 -6.94
CA LYS A 15 -15.21 4.69 -6.06
C LYS A 15 -14.95 4.38 -4.59
N THR A 16 -15.09 3.12 -4.18
CA THR A 16 -14.79 2.67 -2.81
C THR A 16 -13.31 2.89 -2.50
N MET A 17 -12.43 2.54 -3.43
CA MET A 17 -10.99 2.74 -3.28
C MET A 17 -10.59 4.22 -3.28
N GLU A 18 -11.22 5.03 -4.12
CA GLU A 18 -11.02 6.49 -4.16
C GLU A 18 -11.40 7.13 -2.83
N LEU A 19 -12.58 6.81 -2.28
CA LEU A 19 -13.04 7.32 -0.99
C LEU A 19 -12.08 6.95 0.15
N LEU A 20 -11.62 5.70 0.17
CA LEU A 20 -10.61 5.24 1.13
C LEU A 20 -9.32 6.07 1.01
N CYS A 21 -8.81 6.25 -0.22
CA CYS A 21 -7.55 6.98 -0.46
C CYS A 21 -7.67 8.47 -0.13
N ASN A 22 -8.81 9.09 -0.43
CA ASN A 22 -9.11 10.47 -0.06
C ASN A 22 -9.18 10.63 1.47
N GLY A 23 -9.82 9.69 2.16
CA GLY A 23 -9.85 9.66 3.63
C GLY A 23 -8.46 9.51 4.24
N LEU A 24 -7.61 8.66 3.68
CA LEU A 24 -6.22 8.50 4.12
C LEU A 24 -5.36 9.73 3.81
N SER A 25 -5.64 10.44 2.73
CA SER A 25 -4.91 11.66 2.33
C SER A 25 -5.33 12.90 3.12
N ASN A 26 -6.44 12.82 3.86
CA ASN A 26 -6.94 13.95 4.64
C ASN A 26 -5.93 14.38 5.73
N PRO A 27 -5.62 15.68 5.86
CA PRO A 27 -4.73 16.20 6.91
C PRO A 27 -5.18 15.89 8.33
N GLU A 28 -6.46 15.67 8.58
CA GLU A 28 -6.98 15.29 9.91
C GLU A 28 -6.99 13.77 10.14
N CYS A 29 -6.66 12.97 9.11
CA CYS A 29 -6.60 11.53 9.23
C CYS A 29 -5.47 11.10 10.18
N THR A 30 -5.85 10.33 11.21
CA THR A 30 -4.94 9.88 12.27
C THR A 30 -4.51 8.42 12.13
N ILE A 31 -4.89 7.75 11.05
CA ILE A 31 -4.53 6.36 10.77
C ILE A 31 -3.03 6.27 10.55
N ASN A 32 -2.37 5.40 11.33
CA ASN A 32 -0.96 5.07 11.18
C ASN A 32 -0.73 3.59 10.82
N LYS A 33 -1.80 2.78 10.86
CA LYS A 33 -1.77 1.37 10.47
C LYS A 33 -2.99 1.03 9.62
N LEU A 34 -2.72 0.48 8.43
CA LEU A 34 -3.73 0.08 7.47
C LEU A 34 -3.58 -1.41 7.16
N ARG A 35 -4.68 -2.15 7.27
CA ARG A 35 -4.80 -3.53 6.80
C ARG A 35 -5.87 -3.58 5.74
N LEU A 36 -5.52 -4.02 4.54
CA LEU A 36 -6.46 -4.24 3.43
C LEU A 36 -6.34 -5.68 2.97
N SER A 37 -7.45 -6.39 2.98
CA SER A 37 -7.55 -7.72 2.39
C SER A 37 -8.66 -7.75 1.34
N GLY A 38 -8.45 -8.47 0.23
CA GLY A 38 -9.42 -8.45 -0.85
C GLY A 38 -9.00 -9.12 -2.14
N GLU A 39 -9.82 -8.92 -3.16
CA GLU A 39 -9.44 -9.21 -4.55
C GLU A 39 -8.36 -8.26 -5.07
N ILE A 40 -7.90 -8.54 -6.29
CA ILE A 40 -6.97 -7.70 -7.02
C ILE A 40 -7.52 -6.28 -7.15
N LEU A 41 -6.64 -5.29 -7.03
CA LEU A 41 -6.98 -3.89 -7.27
C LEU A 41 -6.99 -3.62 -8.79
N SER A 42 -7.94 -2.80 -9.25
CA SER A 42 -7.83 -2.24 -10.61
C SER A 42 -6.59 -1.35 -10.71
N GLU A 43 -6.07 -1.15 -11.92
CA GLU A 43 -4.92 -0.26 -12.14
C GLU A 43 -5.16 1.14 -11.57
N SER A 44 -6.37 1.70 -11.75
CA SER A 44 -6.78 2.98 -11.16
C SER A 44 -6.69 2.94 -9.62
N SER A 45 -7.27 1.92 -8.99
CA SER A 45 -7.24 1.78 -7.53
C SER A 45 -5.81 1.67 -7.00
N SER A 46 -4.95 0.95 -7.72
CA SER A 46 -3.52 0.82 -7.42
C SER A 46 -2.79 2.16 -7.52
N ARG A 47 -3.12 3.03 -8.50
CA ARG A 47 -2.57 4.39 -8.61
C ARG A 47 -2.98 5.27 -7.43
N HIS A 48 -4.25 5.23 -7.03
CA HIS A 48 -4.74 6.00 -5.88
C HIS A 48 -4.02 5.59 -4.59
N LEU A 49 -3.87 4.28 -4.36
CA LEU A 49 -3.17 3.78 -3.19
C LEU A 49 -1.68 4.15 -3.22
N ALA A 50 -1.01 4.02 -4.37
CA ALA A 50 0.39 4.45 -4.54
C ALA A 50 0.59 5.94 -4.21
N GLU A 51 -0.37 6.79 -4.58
CA GLU A 51 -0.34 8.21 -4.28
C GLU A 51 -0.45 8.50 -2.78
N VAL A 52 -1.29 7.74 -2.06
CA VAL A 52 -1.35 7.78 -0.60
C VAL A 52 0.00 7.40 -0.01
N LEU A 53 0.62 6.31 -0.46
CA LEU A 53 1.92 5.84 0.06
C LEU A 53 3.03 6.88 -0.15
N ARG A 54 2.97 7.61 -1.26
CA ARG A 54 3.91 8.69 -1.59
C ARG A 54 3.76 9.91 -0.69
N LYS A 55 2.53 10.33 -0.40
CA LYS A 55 2.24 11.63 0.25
C LYS A 55 1.94 11.53 1.74
N ASN A 56 1.47 10.38 2.21
CA ASN A 56 1.01 10.24 3.59
C ASN A 56 2.20 10.14 4.56
N GLN A 57 2.37 11.19 5.36
CA GLN A 57 3.44 11.32 6.34
C GLN A 57 3.16 10.64 7.69
N ARG A 58 2.06 9.88 7.82
CA ARG A 58 1.57 9.30 9.08
C ARG A 58 1.48 7.78 9.05
N LEU A 59 1.20 7.19 7.89
CA LEU A 59 1.05 5.76 7.73
C LEU A 59 2.41 5.09 7.93
N ARG A 60 2.52 4.24 8.95
CA ARG A 60 3.76 3.55 9.32
C ARG A 60 3.69 2.06 9.02
N GLU A 61 2.53 1.44 9.28
CA GLU A 61 2.32 0.02 9.05
C GLU A 61 1.29 -0.22 7.93
N LEU A 62 1.66 -1.05 6.96
CA LEU A 62 0.78 -1.50 5.89
C LEU A 62 0.76 -3.03 5.81
N ASP A 63 -0.42 -3.61 5.82
CA ASP A 63 -0.65 -5.04 5.56
C ASP A 63 -1.61 -5.18 4.37
N LEU A 64 -1.09 -5.69 3.25
CA LEU A 64 -1.88 -5.95 2.05
C LEU A 64 -2.02 -7.46 1.86
N SER A 65 -3.26 -7.94 1.76
CA SER A 65 -3.57 -9.34 1.44
C SER A 65 -4.45 -9.39 0.20
N LEU A 66 -3.83 -9.27 -0.98
CA LEU A 66 -4.49 -9.25 -2.28
C LEU A 66 -4.49 -10.65 -2.91
N LYS A 67 -5.64 -11.09 -3.41
CA LYS A 67 -5.73 -12.31 -4.21
C LYS A 67 -5.11 -12.06 -5.58
N SER A 68 -3.98 -12.72 -5.85
CA SER A 68 -3.29 -12.74 -7.15
C SER A 68 -3.04 -11.35 -7.76
N PRO A 69 -2.31 -10.44 -7.09
CA PRO A 69 -1.99 -9.14 -7.68
C PRO A 69 -1.17 -9.31 -8.96
N ASP A 70 -1.53 -8.56 -10.00
CA ASP A 70 -0.79 -8.55 -11.26
C ASP A 70 0.49 -7.68 -11.17
N GLU A 71 1.35 -7.83 -12.16
CA GLU A 71 2.63 -7.12 -12.24
C GLU A 71 2.45 -5.60 -12.23
N LYS A 72 1.38 -5.09 -12.87
CA LYS A 72 1.12 -3.65 -12.99
C LYS A 72 0.72 -3.04 -11.64
N THR A 73 -0.18 -3.69 -10.91
CA THR A 73 -0.57 -3.33 -9.56
C THR A 73 0.65 -3.25 -8.65
N MET A 74 1.54 -4.23 -8.76
CA MET A 74 2.73 -4.33 -7.94
C MET A 74 3.75 -3.24 -8.28
N GLU A 75 3.98 -2.96 -9.57
CA GLU A 75 4.79 -1.84 -10.04
C GLU A 75 4.32 -0.50 -9.46
N LEU A 76 3.01 -0.23 -9.53
CA LEU A 76 2.43 1.02 -9.03
C LEU A 76 2.61 1.19 -7.52
N LEU A 77 2.31 0.14 -6.74
CA LEU A 77 2.49 0.18 -5.29
C LEU A 77 3.97 0.37 -4.92
N CYS A 78 4.88 -0.28 -5.63
CA CYS A 78 6.31 -0.15 -5.42
C CYS A 78 6.83 1.25 -5.75
N ASN A 79 6.30 1.91 -6.77
CA ASN A 79 6.64 3.31 -7.07
C ASN A 79 6.23 4.26 -5.93
N GLY A 80 5.08 4.01 -5.31
CA GLY A 80 4.66 4.75 -4.10
C GLY A 80 5.57 4.50 -2.91
N LEU A 81 5.92 3.24 -2.66
CA LEU A 81 6.81 2.83 -1.55
C LEU A 81 8.27 3.27 -1.72
N SER A 82 8.74 3.41 -2.96
CA SER A 82 10.11 3.83 -3.28
C SER A 82 10.29 5.34 -3.18
N ASN A 83 9.23 6.10 -2.92
CA ASN A 83 9.33 7.53 -2.76
C ASN A 83 10.11 7.87 -1.47
N PRO A 84 11.07 8.81 -1.50
CA PRO A 84 11.83 9.22 -0.32
C PRO A 84 10.96 9.73 0.84
N GLU A 85 9.79 10.30 0.52
CA GLU A 85 8.82 10.81 1.49
C GLU A 85 7.91 9.70 2.06
N CYS A 86 8.00 8.46 1.55
CA CYS A 86 7.23 7.36 2.07
C CYS A 86 7.70 7.00 3.49
N THR A 87 6.76 6.88 4.42
CA THR A 87 7.08 6.70 5.84
C THR A 87 6.78 5.30 6.40
N ILE A 88 6.45 4.36 5.50
CA ILE A 88 6.19 2.97 5.86
C ILE A 88 7.46 2.32 6.43
N ASN A 89 7.39 1.89 7.68
CA ASN A 89 8.49 1.18 8.35
C ASN A 89 8.23 -0.33 8.47
N LYS A 90 7.00 -0.76 8.22
CA LYS A 90 6.59 -2.16 8.27
C LYS A 90 5.57 -2.43 7.16
N LEU A 91 5.96 -3.30 6.24
CA LEU A 91 5.13 -3.73 5.13
C LEU A 91 4.98 -5.24 5.18
N ARG A 92 3.73 -5.70 5.18
CA ARG A 92 3.37 -7.08 4.91
C ARG A 92 2.60 -7.16 3.61
N LEU A 93 2.98 -8.12 2.77
CA LEU A 93 2.24 -8.49 1.57
C LEU A 93 1.95 -9.98 1.62
N ASN A 94 0.68 -10.37 1.52
CA ASN A 94 0.23 -11.77 1.50
C ASN A 94 0.89 -12.60 2.61
N ARG A 95 0.88 -12.04 3.84
CA ARG A 95 1.47 -12.61 5.06
C ARG A 95 3.00 -12.66 5.11
N LYS A 96 3.73 -12.33 4.02
CA LYS A 96 5.19 -12.17 4.01
C LYS A 96 5.60 -10.76 4.44
N TYR A 97 6.68 -10.64 5.20
CA TYR A 97 7.26 -9.33 5.53
C TYR A 97 8.18 -8.87 4.41
N ILE A 98 7.93 -7.67 3.90
CA ILE A 98 8.72 -7.05 2.82
C ILE A 98 9.58 -5.93 3.38
N ILE A 99 9.06 -5.15 4.33
CA ILE A 99 9.79 -4.12 5.06
C ILE A 99 9.62 -4.37 6.56
N GLN A 100 10.72 -4.33 7.31
CA GLN A 100 10.73 -4.33 8.78
C GLN A 100 11.72 -3.30 9.30
N ASN A 101 11.29 -2.50 10.27
CA ASN A 101 12.09 -1.44 10.86
C ASN A 101 12.70 -0.48 9.81
N GLY A 102 11.93 -0.18 8.76
CA GLY A 102 12.35 0.67 7.64
C GLY A 102 13.36 0.04 6.69
N LYS A 103 13.67 -1.26 6.85
CA LYS A 103 14.59 -2.01 5.99
C LYS A 103 13.82 -3.01 5.14
N TRP A 104 14.16 -3.09 3.86
CA TRP A 104 13.69 -4.16 2.99
C TRP A 104 14.26 -5.50 3.48
N MET A 105 13.42 -6.53 3.53
CA MET A 105 13.82 -7.88 3.92
C MET A 105 14.53 -8.62 2.77
N ASP A 106 14.20 -8.25 1.54
CA ASP A 106 14.92 -8.65 0.32
C ASP A 106 15.60 -7.42 -0.33
N ARG A 107 16.16 -7.57 -1.55
CA ARG A 107 16.65 -6.42 -2.31
C ARG A 107 15.51 -5.43 -2.53
N ALA A 108 15.76 -4.16 -2.21
CA ALA A 108 14.79 -3.10 -2.44
C ALA A 108 14.37 -3.06 -3.92
N PRO A 109 13.07 -2.85 -4.20
CA PRO A 109 12.59 -2.64 -5.55
C PRO A 109 13.31 -1.45 -6.20
N ARG A 110 13.79 -1.64 -7.43
CA ARG A 110 14.22 -0.51 -8.26
C ARG A 110 12.96 0.10 -8.86
N ALA A 111 12.80 1.42 -8.75
CA ALA A 111 11.63 2.20 -9.19
C ALA A 111 11.29 2.13 -10.70
N ASN A 112 11.93 1.23 -11.44
CA ASN A 112 11.86 1.09 -12.90
C ASN A 112 11.97 -0.36 -13.38
N THR A 113 11.93 -1.35 -12.47
CA THR A 113 11.88 -2.77 -12.86
C THR A 113 10.62 -3.41 -12.31
N ALA A 114 9.85 -4.05 -13.18
CA ALA A 114 8.67 -4.84 -12.81
C ALA A 114 8.99 -6.01 -11.84
N SER A 115 10.29 -6.27 -11.62
CA SER A 115 10.88 -7.20 -10.66
C SER A 115 10.70 -6.83 -9.19
N CYS A 116 9.90 -5.81 -8.86
CA CYS A 116 9.81 -5.25 -7.51
C CYS A 116 9.37 -6.25 -6.43
N LEU A 117 8.70 -7.35 -6.79
CA LEU A 117 8.07 -8.27 -5.84
C LEU A 117 8.10 -9.75 -6.28
N ILE A 118 9.11 -10.19 -7.04
CA ILE A 118 9.33 -11.65 -7.20
C ILE A 118 9.88 -12.19 -5.88
N VAL A 119 8.96 -12.57 -4.98
CA VAL A 119 9.23 -13.32 -3.73
C VAL A 119 8.63 -14.71 -3.80
#